data_AF-A0A7C9NTL9-F1
#
_entry.id   AF-A0A7C9NTL9-F1
#
_cell.length_a   1.000
_cell.length_b   1.000
_cell.length_c   1.000
_cell.angle_alpha   90.00
_cell.angle_beta   90.00
_cell.angle_gamma   90.00
#
_symmetry.space_group_name_H-M   'P 1'
#
loop_
_entity.id
_entity.type
_entity.pdbx_description
1 polymer ?
#
loop_
_entity_poly.entity_id
_entity_poly.type
_entity_poly.pdbx_seq_one_letter_code
_entity_poly.pdbx_strand_id
1 'polypeptide(L)'
;MQAIPLDLYEELEALDPRIKSVFLKLFDYLMKERVTKDDFQRLTEKVEKLADIVAELAEAQKSTKEELKALSKTVSELAEAQKRTDQRLAELAEAQKRTEEELKALSKTVSELAEAQKRTDQKLAELAETQKRTEQRLAELAEAQKRTDQKLAELAEAQKRTDQRVAELAEAQKKTEEELKALSKTVAELAEAQKRTEEEVRTLAQELKRTRQDLGGLSLSFSYAFENEAYRMLPQVLKKYGLELEDKLIRKEVAGEEINFFATARKNGKTVYIVGETKLRLDDTKKRDDVFKQLEKKISAVKKVYGDVQIVPLIVTHFAKESMLKKAKEKGIIVVQSFEW
;
A
#
# COMPACT_ATOMS: atom_id res chain seq x y z
N MET A 1 -69.74 -55.91 -156.60
CA MET A 1 -70.17 -56.59 -157.85
C MET A 1 -69.63 -55.78 -159.03
N GLN A 2 -68.38 -56.05 -159.44
CA GLN A 2 -67.85 -55.50 -160.69
C GLN A 2 -68.36 -56.40 -161.82
N ALA A 3 -69.03 -55.80 -162.79
CA ALA A 3 -69.61 -56.50 -163.94
C ALA A 3 -68.51 -57.27 -164.68
N ILE A 4 -68.74 -58.55 -164.95
CA ILE A 4 -67.91 -59.30 -165.90
C ILE A 4 -68.12 -58.63 -167.27
N PRO A 5 -67.06 -58.18 -167.95
CA PRO A 5 -67.17 -57.58 -169.28
C PRO A 5 -67.97 -58.51 -170.20
N LEU A 6 -68.93 -57.96 -170.96
CA LEU A 6 -69.91 -58.73 -171.75
C LEU A 6 -69.22 -59.69 -172.73
N ASP A 7 -68.10 -59.23 -173.26
CA ASP A 7 -67.12 -59.90 -174.11
C ASP A 7 -66.54 -61.18 -173.48
N LEU A 8 -66.33 -61.20 -172.15
CA LEU A 8 -65.89 -62.41 -171.45
C LEU A 8 -67.02 -63.44 -171.28
N TYR A 9 -68.28 -62.99 -171.27
CA TYR A 9 -69.43 -63.85 -171.06
C TYR A 9 -69.77 -64.66 -172.31
N GLU A 10 -69.61 -64.06 -173.50
CA GLU A 10 -69.79 -64.74 -174.79
C GLU A 10 -68.75 -65.86 -175.00
N GLU A 11 -67.47 -65.59 -174.70
CA GLU A 11 -66.42 -66.61 -174.78
C GLU A 11 -66.59 -67.73 -173.75
N LEU A 12 -67.12 -67.43 -172.56
CA LEU A 12 -67.46 -68.43 -171.55
C LEU A 12 -68.62 -69.34 -171.98
N GLU A 13 -69.49 -68.91 -172.88
CA GLU A 13 -70.62 -69.70 -173.39
C GLU A 13 -70.24 -70.67 -174.52
N ALA A 14 -69.23 -70.32 -175.33
CA ALA A 14 -68.69 -71.20 -176.37
C ALA A 14 -67.83 -72.35 -175.81
N LEU A 15 -67.46 -72.29 -174.53
CA LEU A 15 -66.67 -73.30 -173.87
C LEU A 15 -67.50 -74.54 -173.52
N ASP A 16 -66.88 -75.71 -173.70
CA ASP A 16 -67.40 -76.99 -173.23
C ASP A 16 -67.84 -76.88 -171.74
N PRO A 17 -69.00 -77.44 -171.33
CA PRO A 17 -69.56 -77.27 -169.99
C PRO A 17 -68.59 -77.62 -168.86
N ARG A 18 -67.66 -78.56 -169.08
CA ARG A 18 -66.64 -78.92 -168.08
C ARG A 18 -65.60 -77.81 -167.91
N ILE A 19 -65.19 -77.14 -168.99
CA ILE A 19 -64.20 -76.05 -168.94
C ILE A 19 -64.83 -74.77 -168.36
N LYS A 20 -66.07 -74.46 -168.73
CA LYS A 20 -66.83 -73.32 -168.18
C LYS A 20 -66.98 -73.42 -166.65
N SER A 21 -67.28 -74.62 -166.15
CA SER A 21 -67.36 -74.89 -164.70
C SER A 21 -66.04 -74.67 -163.98
N VAL A 22 -64.91 -75.05 -164.59
CA VAL A 22 -63.58 -74.84 -164.02
C VAL A 22 -63.23 -73.35 -163.99
N PHE A 23 -63.47 -72.60 -165.07
CA PHE A 23 -63.19 -71.15 -165.10
C PHE A 23 -64.07 -70.36 -164.15
N LEU A 24 -65.36 -70.67 -164.03
CA LEU A 24 -66.23 -70.02 -163.04
C LEU A 24 -65.81 -70.33 -161.61
N LYS A 25 -65.38 -71.58 -161.33
CA LYS A 25 -64.79 -71.94 -160.02
C LYS A 25 -63.46 -71.23 -159.76
N LEU A 26 -62.62 -71.07 -160.79
CA LEU A 26 -61.35 -70.36 -160.67
C LEU A 26 -61.58 -68.86 -160.45
N PHE A 27 -62.59 -68.27 -161.10
CA PHE A 27 -62.98 -66.87 -160.93
C PHE A 27 -63.55 -66.62 -159.54
N ASP A 28 -64.42 -67.51 -159.03
CA ASP A 28 -64.94 -67.43 -157.66
C ASP A 28 -63.80 -67.60 -156.63
N TYR A 29 -62.83 -68.48 -156.89
CA TYR A 29 -61.64 -68.65 -156.05
C TYR A 29 -60.76 -67.39 -156.06
N LEU A 30 -60.49 -66.81 -157.24
CA LEU A 30 -59.67 -65.60 -157.40
C LEU A 30 -60.33 -64.32 -156.87
N MET A 31 -61.66 -64.29 -156.76
CA MET A 31 -62.41 -63.16 -156.20
C MET A 31 -62.61 -63.26 -154.68
N LYS A 32 -62.53 -64.46 -154.09
CA LYS A 32 -62.63 -64.67 -152.64
C LYS A 32 -61.44 -64.15 -151.83
N GLU A 33 -60.25 -64.07 -152.43
CA GLU A 33 -59.02 -63.64 -151.76
C GLU A 33 -58.58 -62.19 -152.10
N ARG A 34 -59.46 -61.37 -152.69
CA ARG A 34 -59.12 -59.97 -152.98
C ARG A 34 -59.59 -59.04 -151.89
N VAL A 35 -58.64 -58.27 -151.35
CA VAL A 35 -58.90 -57.12 -150.49
C VAL A 35 -59.68 -56.08 -151.30
N THR A 36 -60.81 -55.63 -150.79
CA THR A 36 -61.65 -54.64 -151.46
C THR A 36 -61.19 -53.22 -151.16
N LYS A 37 -61.59 -52.24 -151.97
CA LYS A 37 -61.33 -50.81 -151.69
C LYS A 37 -61.89 -50.40 -150.31
N ASP A 38 -62.99 -51.02 -149.89
CA ASP A 38 -63.64 -50.80 -148.59
C ASP A 38 -62.77 -51.29 -147.42
N ASP A 39 -62.09 -52.43 -147.58
CA ASP A 39 -61.13 -52.94 -146.59
C ASP A 39 -59.92 -52.01 -146.45
N PHE A 40 -59.46 -51.44 -147.56
CA PHE A 40 -58.36 -50.45 -147.55
C PHE A 40 -58.80 -49.14 -146.89
N GLN A 41 -60.04 -48.69 -147.13
CA GLN A 41 -60.59 -47.48 -146.55
C GLN A 41 -60.80 -47.62 -145.03
N ARG A 42 -61.28 -48.78 -144.55
CA ARG A 42 -61.32 -49.11 -143.12
C ARG A 42 -59.94 -49.18 -142.48
N LEU A 43 -58.93 -49.64 -143.22
CA LEU A 43 -57.55 -49.63 -142.74
C LEU A 43 -57.02 -48.20 -142.66
N THR A 44 -57.28 -47.35 -143.66
CA THR A 44 -56.93 -45.92 -143.64
C THR A 44 -57.57 -45.21 -142.44
N GLU A 45 -58.86 -45.40 -142.19
CA GLU A 45 -59.53 -44.82 -141.01
C GLU A 45 -58.91 -45.30 -139.69
N LYS A 46 -58.51 -46.57 -139.60
CA LYS A 46 -57.81 -47.10 -138.41
C LYS A 46 -56.40 -46.52 -138.27
N VAL A 47 -55.69 -46.32 -139.37
CA VAL A 47 -54.36 -45.72 -139.39
C VAL A 47 -54.42 -44.23 -139.05
N GLU A 48 -55.43 -43.51 -139.52
CA GLU A 48 -55.69 -42.11 -139.13
C GLU A 48 -56.02 -42.01 -137.64
N LYS A 49 -56.93 -42.84 -137.11
CA LYS A 49 -57.20 -42.90 -135.67
C LYS A 49 -55.96 -43.26 -134.85
N LEU A 50 -55.10 -44.15 -135.36
CA LEU A 50 -53.84 -44.49 -134.71
C LEU A 50 -52.88 -43.30 -134.74
N ALA A 51 -52.82 -42.55 -135.84
CA ALA A 51 -52.02 -41.34 -135.96
C ALA A 51 -52.48 -40.27 -134.96
N ASP A 52 -53.79 -40.09 -134.80
CA ASP A 52 -54.38 -39.18 -133.80
C ASP A 52 -54.01 -39.60 -132.37
N ILE A 53 -54.17 -40.89 -132.02
CA ILE A 53 -53.79 -41.41 -130.70
C ILE A 53 -52.28 -41.25 -130.44
N VAL A 54 -51.44 -41.46 -131.46
CA VAL A 54 -49.99 -41.27 -131.35
C VAL A 54 -49.64 -39.79 -131.18
N ALA A 55 -50.38 -38.88 -131.82
CA ALA A 55 -50.22 -37.44 -131.64
C ALA A 55 -50.63 -36.99 -130.22
N GLU A 56 -51.77 -37.46 -129.73
CA GLU A 56 -52.22 -37.22 -128.34
C GLU A 56 -51.23 -37.78 -127.32
N LEU A 57 -50.68 -38.99 -127.57
CA LEU A 57 -49.67 -39.59 -126.71
C LEU A 57 -48.36 -38.79 -126.73
N ALA A 58 -47.95 -38.28 -127.89
CA ALA A 58 -46.77 -37.42 -128.02
C ALA A 58 -46.96 -36.10 -127.25
N GLU A 59 -48.15 -35.52 -127.29
CA GLU A 59 -48.50 -34.32 -126.54
C GLU A 59 -48.54 -34.59 -125.01
N ALA A 60 -49.14 -35.70 -124.59
CA ALA A 60 -49.14 -36.13 -123.19
C ALA A 60 -47.71 -36.42 -122.68
N GLN A 61 -46.86 -37.05 -123.50
CA GLN A 61 -45.45 -37.26 -123.18
C GLN A 61 -44.68 -35.94 -123.07
N LYS A 62 -44.98 -34.95 -123.92
CA LYS A 62 -44.40 -33.62 -123.83
C LYS A 62 -44.81 -32.92 -122.53
N SER A 63 -46.09 -32.94 -122.18
CA SER A 63 -46.60 -32.39 -120.91
C SER A 63 -45.94 -33.07 -119.70
N THR A 64 -45.86 -34.40 -119.71
CA THR A 64 -45.21 -35.17 -118.64
C THR A 64 -43.73 -34.80 -118.50
N LYS A 65 -43.03 -34.60 -119.62
CA LYS A 65 -41.62 -34.16 -119.60
C LYS A 65 -41.46 -32.76 -119.02
N GLU A 66 -42.40 -31.86 -119.27
CA GLU A 66 -42.41 -30.51 -118.70
C GLU A 66 -42.70 -30.55 -117.19
N GLU A 67 -43.67 -31.35 -116.76
CA GLU A 67 -43.96 -31.59 -115.34
C GLU A 67 -42.78 -32.23 -114.60
N LEU A 68 -42.11 -33.22 -115.22
CA LEU A 68 -40.90 -33.83 -114.66
C LEU A 68 -39.74 -32.83 -114.53
N LYS A 69 -39.60 -31.89 -115.47
CA LYS A 69 -38.64 -30.79 -115.35
C LYS A 69 -39.00 -29.84 -114.21
N ALA A 70 -40.27 -29.48 -114.07
CA ALA A 70 -40.74 -28.64 -112.97
C ALA A 70 -40.52 -29.34 -111.62
N LEU A 71 -40.88 -30.62 -111.52
CA LEU A 71 -40.65 -31.45 -110.34
C LEU A 71 -39.16 -31.53 -109.99
N SER A 72 -38.30 -31.81 -110.97
CA SER A 72 -36.85 -31.83 -110.80
C SER A 72 -36.32 -30.50 -110.24
N LYS A 73 -36.83 -29.38 -110.75
CA LYS A 73 -36.49 -28.05 -110.22
C LYS A 73 -36.93 -27.89 -108.76
N THR A 74 -38.17 -28.26 -108.42
CA THR A 74 -38.66 -28.17 -107.02
C THR A 74 -37.88 -29.06 -106.07
N VAL A 75 -37.51 -30.28 -106.49
CA VAL A 75 -36.67 -31.19 -105.69
C VAL A 75 -35.28 -30.59 -105.46
N SER A 76 -34.70 -29.92 -106.47
CA SER A 76 -33.45 -29.19 -106.31
C SER A 76 -33.57 -28.04 -105.31
N GLU A 77 -34.63 -27.24 -105.38
CA GLU A 77 -34.88 -26.13 -104.45
C GLU A 77 -35.12 -26.63 -103.01
N LEU A 78 -35.84 -27.74 -102.84
CA LEU A 78 -36.04 -28.41 -101.56
C LEU A 78 -34.72 -28.95 -100.98
N ALA A 79 -33.86 -29.54 -101.82
CA ALA A 79 -32.54 -30.00 -101.38
C ALA A 79 -31.65 -28.84 -100.91
N GLU A 80 -31.70 -27.69 -101.61
CA GLU A 80 -31.00 -26.47 -101.17
C GLU A 80 -31.57 -25.91 -99.86
N ALA A 81 -32.90 -25.87 -99.71
CA ALA A 81 -33.56 -25.43 -98.49
C ALA A 81 -33.24 -26.36 -97.30
N GLN A 82 -33.20 -27.67 -97.53
CA GLN A 82 -32.80 -28.66 -96.54
C GLN A 82 -31.34 -28.45 -96.12
N LYS A 83 -30.42 -28.29 -97.08
CA LYS A 83 -29.01 -27.98 -96.78
C LYS A 83 -28.85 -26.70 -95.95
N ARG A 84 -29.63 -25.66 -96.24
CA ARG A 84 -29.66 -24.42 -95.44
C ARG A 84 -30.19 -24.64 -94.02
N THR A 85 -31.17 -25.53 -93.87
CA THR A 85 -31.74 -25.88 -92.58
C THR A 85 -30.73 -26.67 -91.73
N ASP A 86 -30.04 -27.64 -92.34
CA ASP A 86 -28.98 -28.41 -91.69
C ASP A 86 -27.83 -27.51 -91.21
N GLN A 87 -27.45 -26.50 -92.01
CA GLN A 87 -26.47 -25.49 -91.62
C GLN A 87 -26.94 -24.68 -90.40
N ARG A 88 -28.18 -24.19 -90.40
CA ARG A 88 -28.74 -23.44 -89.26
C ARG A 88 -28.85 -24.29 -87.99
N LEU A 89 -29.19 -25.58 -88.13
CA LEU A 89 -29.22 -26.52 -87.01
C LEU A 89 -27.81 -26.74 -86.43
N ALA A 90 -26.79 -26.84 -87.28
CA ALA A 90 -25.41 -26.92 -86.82
C ALA A 90 -24.97 -25.65 -86.08
N GLU A 91 -25.28 -24.46 -86.61
CA GLU A 91 -25.01 -23.18 -85.95
C GLU A 91 -25.73 -23.06 -84.59
N LEU A 92 -26.99 -23.49 -84.51
CA LEU A 92 -27.74 -23.51 -83.25
C LEU A 92 -27.16 -24.50 -82.24
N ALA A 93 -26.70 -25.68 -82.68
CA ALA A 93 -26.06 -26.64 -81.81
C ALA A 93 -24.73 -26.11 -81.24
N GLU A 94 -23.93 -25.40 -82.06
CA GLU A 94 -22.72 -24.73 -81.59
C GLU A 94 -23.03 -23.59 -80.61
N ALA A 95 -24.04 -22.77 -80.89
CA ALA A 95 -24.49 -21.71 -80.00
C ALA A 95 -24.99 -22.26 -78.66
N GLN A 96 -25.77 -23.35 -78.68
CA GLN A 96 -26.23 -24.03 -77.47
C GLN A 96 -25.04 -24.56 -76.66
N LYS A 97 -24.06 -25.21 -77.32
CA LYS A 97 -22.85 -25.70 -76.65
C LYS A 97 -22.06 -24.58 -75.98
N ARG A 98 -21.87 -23.43 -76.65
CA ARG A 98 -21.23 -22.25 -76.05
C ARG A 98 -21.99 -21.75 -74.83
N THR A 99 -23.32 -21.72 -74.90
CA THR A 99 -24.17 -21.27 -73.79
C THR A 99 -24.08 -22.22 -72.60
N GLU A 100 -24.03 -23.54 -72.82
CA GLU A 100 -23.82 -24.54 -71.77
C GLU A 100 -22.44 -24.39 -71.10
N GLU A 101 -21.40 -24.08 -71.88
CA GLU A 101 -20.06 -23.79 -71.35
C GLU A 101 -20.04 -22.51 -70.50
N GLU A 102 -20.68 -21.44 -70.96
CA GLU A 102 -20.84 -20.18 -70.20
C GLU A 102 -21.63 -20.39 -68.91
N LEU A 103 -22.73 -21.16 -68.94
CA LEU A 103 -23.50 -21.49 -67.76
C LEU A 103 -22.71 -22.32 -66.73
N LYS A 104 -21.86 -23.26 -67.20
CA LYS A 104 -20.94 -23.99 -66.31
C LYS A 104 -19.92 -23.06 -65.67
N ALA A 105 -19.34 -22.14 -66.46
CA ALA A 105 -18.42 -21.14 -65.93
C ALA A 105 -19.10 -20.23 -64.90
N LEU A 106 -20.31 -19.74 -65.21
CA LEU A 106 -21.10 -18.92 -64.29
C LEU A 106 -21.40 -19.69 -62.99
N SER A 107 -21.84 -20.94 -63.08
CA SER A 107 -22.10 -21.78 -61.90
C SER A 107 -20.86 -21.93 -61.02
N LYS A 108 -19.66 -22.05 -61.63
CA LYS A 108 -18.40 -22.10 -60.88
C LYS A 108 -18.13 -20.77 -60.17
N THR A 109 -18.29 -19.64 -60.86
CA THR A 109 -18.09 -18.31 -60.24
C THR A 109 -19.05 -18.04 -59.09
N VAL A 110 -20.32 -18.46 -59.22
CA VAL A 110 -21.32 -18.34 -58.14
C VAL A 110 -20.92 -19.18 -56.93
N SER A 111 -20.42 -20.40 -57.15
CA SER A 111 -19.93 -21.26 -56.07
C SER A 111 -18.72 -20.64 -55.35
N GLU A 112 -17.76 -20.11 -56.10
CA GLU A 112 -16.58 -19.43 -55.54
C GLU A 112 -16.98 -18.18 -54.74
N LEU A 113 -17.95 -17.42 -55.24
CA LEU A 113 -18.48 -16.23 -54.54
C LEU A 113 -19.20 -16.61 -53.25
N ALA A 114 -19.98 -17.68 -53.23
CA ALA A 114 -20.64 -18.19 -52.04
C ALA A 114 -19.62 -18.63 -50.96
N GLU A 115 -18.52 -19.28 -51.38
CA GLU A 115 -17.43 -19.63 -50.45
C GLU A 115 -16.71 -18.38 -49.92
N ALA A 116 -16.43 -17.40 -50.77
CA ALA A 116 -15.82 -16.13 -50.36
C ALA A 116 -16.72 -15.36 -49.37
N GLN A 117 -18.03 -15.35 -49.60
CA GLN A 117 -19.02 -14.76 -48.70
C GLN A 117 -19.02 -15.47 -47.34
N LYS A 118 -19.06 -16.82 -47.33
CA LYS A 118 -18.98 -17.61 -46.09
C LYS A 118 -17.70 -17.32 -45.30
N ARG A 119 -16.55 -17.19 -45.97
CA ARG A 119 -15.27 -16.80 -45.32
C ARG A 119 -15.33 -15.39 -44.75
N THR A 120 -16.03 -14.48 -45.41
CA THR A 120 -16.21 -13.10 -44.94
C THR A 120 -17.10 -13.06 -43.70
N ASP A 121 -18.20 -13.81 -43.69
CA ASP A 121 -19.09 -13.93 -42.54
C ASP A 121 -18.36 -14.51 -41.32
N GLN A 122 -17.50 -15.51 -41.52
CA GLN A 122 -16.65 -16.07 -40.47
C GLN A 122 -15.69 -15.03 -39.89
N LYS A 123 -14.99 -14.27 -40.74
CA LYS A 123 -14.09 -13.19 -40.28
C LYS A 123 -14.84 -12.08 -39.53
N LEU A 124 -16.05 -11.73 -39.98
CA LEU A 124 -16.88 -10.75 -39.29
C LEU A 124 -17.33 -11.25 -37.91
N ALA A 125 -17.67 -12.53 -37.78
CA ALA A 125 -17.99 -13.13 -36.49
C ALA A 125 -16.79 -13.10 -35.52
N GLU A 126 -15.59 -13.46 -36.00
CA GLU A 126 -14.35 -13.38 -35.20
C GLU A 126 -14.03 -11.93 -34.77
N LEU A 127 -14.24 -10.96 -35.67
CA LEU A 127 -14.08 -9.53 -35.36
C LEU A 127 -15.07 -9.06 -34.29
N ALA A 128 -16.34 -9.49 -34.38
CA ALA A 128 -17.34 -9.16 -33.37
C ALA A 128 -16.98 -9.75 -31.98
N GLU A 129 -16.47 -10.98 -31.94
CA GLU A 129 -16.04 -11.61 -30.69
C GLU A 129 -14.81 -10.91 -30.08
N THR A 130 -13.81 -10.58 -30.90
CA THR A 130 -12.63 -9.84 -30.46
C THR A 130 -12.97 -8.42 -30.00
N GLN A 131 -13.92 -7.75 -30.66
CA GLN A 131 -14.46 -6.47 -30.21
C GLN A 131 -15.13 -6.59 -28.84
N LYS A 132 -16.01 -7.58 -28.65
CA LYS A 132 -16.67 -7.83 -27.37
C LYS A 132 -15.66 -8.09 -26.24
N ARG A 133 -14.60 -8.87 -26.51
CA ARG A 133 -13.52 -9.11 -25.55
C ARG A 133 -12.74 -7.84 -25.22
N THR A 134 -12.55 -6.96 -26.20
CA THR A 134 -11.89 -5.67 -26.01
C THR A 134 -12.74 -4.73 -25.16
N GLU A 135 -14.05 -4.67 -25.40
CA GLU A 135 -15.00 -3.91 -24.59
C GLU A 135 -15.01 -4.39 -23.13
N GLN A 136 -14.99 -5.70 -22.89
CA GLN A 136 -14.86 -6.26 -21.54
C GLN A 136 -13.57 -5.84 -20.85
N ARG A 137 -12.42 -5.92 -21.54
CA ARG A 137 -11.13 -5.48 -20.98
C ARG A 137 -11.11 -3.98 -20.66
N LEU A 138 -11.74 -3.15 -21.50
CA LEU A 138 -11.88 -1.72 -21.23
C LEU A 138 -12.74 -1.45 -20.00
N ALA A 139 -13.82 -2.21 -19.80
CA ALA A 139 -14.64 -2.12 -18.59
C ALA A 139 -13.86 -2.50 -17.33
N GLU A 140 -13.09 -3.60 -17.38
CA GLU A 140 -12.20 -4.03 -16.27
C GLU A 140 -11.13 -2.97 -15.95
N LEU A 141 -10.51 -2.38 -16.99
CA LEU A 141 -9.55 -1.29 -16.83
C LEU A 141 -10.17 -0.05 -16.18
N ALA A 142 -11.38 0.34 -16.59
CA ALA A 142 -12.09 1.46 -16.00
C ALA A 142 -12.41 1.21 -14.51
N GLU A 143 -12.79 -0.01 -14.14
CA GLU A 143 -13.02 -0.37 -12.74
C GLU A 143 -11.72 -0.38 -11.92
N ALA A 144 -10.63 -0.92 -12.47
CA ALA A 144 -9.31 -0.89 -11.86
C ALA A 144 -8.80 0.55 -11.65
N GLN A 145 -9.04 1.44 -12.62
CA GLN A 145 -8.72 2.85 -12.52
C GLN A 145 -9.54 3.51 -11.41
N LYS A 146 -10.86 3.29 -11.35
CA LYS A 146 -11.72 3.81 -10.28
C LYS A 146 -11.25 3.36 -8.88
N ARG A 147 -10.84 2.09 -8.74
CA ARG A 147 -10.25 1.56 -7.49
C ARG A 147 -8.93 2.25 -7.14
N THR A 148 -8.13 2.59 -8.14
CA THR A 148 -6.86 3.30 -7.95
C THR A 148 -7.10 4.73 -7.48
N ASP A 149 -8.07 5.43 -8.10
CA ASP A 149 -8.47 6.77 -7.69
C ASP A 149 -8.99 6.82 -6.25
N GLN A 150 -9.77 5.81 -5.83
CA GLN A 150 -10.22 5.67 -4.44
C GLN A 150 -9.05 5.51 -3.47
N LYS A 151 -8.10 4.62 -3.76
CA LYS A 151 -6.90 4.42 -2.91
C LYS A 151 -6.04 5.69 -2.83
N LEU A 152 -5.93 6.45 -3.92
CA LEU A 152 -5.21 7.72 -3.93
C LEU A 152 -5.91 8.75 -3.04
N ALA A 153 -7.24 8.82 -3.06
CA ALA A 153 -8.00 9.69 -2.17
C ALA A 153 -7.80 9.32 -0.69
N GLU A 154 -7.86 8.03 -0.35
CA GLU A 154 -7.59 7.53 1.01
C GLU A 154 -6.17 7.86 1.47
N LEU A 155 -5.17 7.70 0.60
CA LEU A 155 -3.78 8.06 0.89
C LEU A 155 -3.62 9.57 1.15
N ALA A 156 -4.28 10.42 0.35
CA ALA A 156 -4.26 11.86 0.55
C ALA A 156 -4.88 12.26 1.91
N GLU A 157 -5.96 11.62 2.32
CA GLU A 157 -6.58 11.86 3.63
C GLU A 157 -5.69 11.38 4.78
N ALA A 158 -5.08 10.20 4.65
CA ALA A 158 -4.13 9.69 5.63
C ALA A 158 -2.90 10.59 5.77
N GLN A 159 -2.40 11.14 4.66
CA GLN A 159 -1.32 12.12 4.65
C GLN A 159 -1.71 13.39 5.38
N LYS A 160 -2.90 13.96 5.08
CA LYS A 160 -3.41 15.15 5.77
C LYS A 160 -3.53 14.95 7.28
N ARG A 161 -4.00 13.77 7.72
CA ARG A 161 -4.08 13.42 9.15
C ARG A 161 -2.68 13.30 9.79
N THR A 162 -1.71 12.82 9.04
CA THR A 162 -0.31 12.74 9.50
C THR A 162 0.28 14.13 9.65
N ASP A 163 0.08 15.02 8.68
CA ASP A 163 0.54 16.41 8.75
C ASP A 163 -0.05 17.15 9.96
N GLN A 164 -1.33 16.94 10.26
CA GLN A 164 -1.98 17.49 11.46
C GLN A 164 -1.32 16.99 12.76
N ARG A 165 -1.07 15.67 12.88
CA ARG A 165 -0.39 15.10 14.05
C ARG A 165 1.03 15.62 14.22
N VAL A 166 1.75 15.81 13.12
CA VAL A 166 3.11 16.37 13.16
C VAL A 166 3.07 17.82 13.64
N ALA A 167 2.10 18.61 13.20
CA ALA A 167 1.91 19.99 13.68
C ALA A 167 1.60 20.03 15.19
N GLU A 168 0.68 19.18 15.67
CA GLU A 168 0.36 19.07 17.11
C GLU A 168 1.57 18.66 17.95
N LEU A 169 2.39 17.72 17.46
CA LEU A 169 3.63 17.33 18.14
C LEU A 169 4.65 18.48 18.19
N ALA A 170 4.76 19.27 17.13
CA ALA A 170 5.65 20.43 17.09
C ALA A 170 5.23 21.48 18.13
N GLU A 171 3.92 21.74 18.26
CA GLU A 171 3.39 22.64 19.29
C GLU A 171 3.63 22.11 20.72
N ALA A 172 3.37 20.82 20.95
CA ALA A 172 3.62 20.18 22.25
C ALA A 172 5.11 20.22 22.63
N GLN A 173 6.01 19.99 21.66
CA GLN A 173 7.45 20.10 21.87
C GLN A 173 7.85 21.53 22.23
N LYS A 174 7.34 22.55 21.51
CA LYS A 174 7.60 23.95 21.81
C LYS A 174 7.18 24.33 23.24
N LYS A 175 5.98 23.89 23.67
CA LYS A 175 5.50 24.11 25.04
C LYS A 175 6.42 23.45 26.08
N THR A 176 6.86 22.22 25.80
CA THR A 176 7.80 21.50 26.68
C THR A 176 9.13 22.23 26.79
N GLU A 177 9.65 22.78 25.69
CA GLU A 177 10.88 23.58 25.71
C GLU A 177 10.74 24.87 26.52
N GLU A 178 9.58 25.53 26.47
CA GLU A 178 9.27 26.70 27.29
C GLU A 178 9.20 26.34 28.78
N GLU A 179 8.53 25.24 29.14
CA GLU A 179 8.46 24.73 30.52
C GLU A 179 9.85 24.35 31.06
N LEU A 180 10.69 23.71 30.25
CA LEU A 180 12.07 23.39 30.63
C LEU A 180 12.93 24.63 30.86
N LYS A 181 12.78 25.67 30.05
CA LYS A 181 13.47 26.96 30.27
C LYS A 181 13.03 27.61 31.57
N ALA A 182 11.72 27.60 31.85
CA ALA A 182 11.19 28.12 33.11
C ALA A 182 11.73 27.33 34.31
N LEU A 183 11.71 26.00 34.24
CA LEU A 183 12.26 25.13 35.28
C LEU A 183 13.75 25.40 35.52
N SER A 184 14.55 25.51 34.45
CA SER A 184 15.97 25.82 34.55
C SER A 184 16.22 27.14 35.29
N LYS A 185 15.41 28.17 35.03
CA LYS A 185 15.47 29.44 35.76
C LYS A 185 15.16 29.26 37.25
N THR A 186 14.09 28.54 37.58
CA THR A 186 13.72 28.30 38.99
C THR A 186 14.78 27.52 39.76
N VAL A 187 15.45 26.56 39.11
CA VAL A 187 16.55 25.79 39.72
C VAL A 187 17.76 26.70 39.98
N ALA A 188 18.07 27.61 39.06
CA ALA A 188 19.16 28.58 39.26
C ALA A 188 18.86 29.53 40.44
N GLU A 189 17.63 30.06 40.53
CA GLU A 189 17.19 30.91 41.64
C GLU A 189 17.24 30.16 42.98
N LEU A 190 16.84 28.88 43.00
CA LEU A 190 16.90 28.05 44.20
C LEU A 190 18.35 27.79 44.64
N ALA A 191 19.25 27.53 43.70
CA ALA A 191 20.68 27.35 43.99
C ALA A 191 21.29 28.61 44.62
N GLU A 192 20.91 29.80 44.13
CA GLU A 192 21.36 31.07 44.70
C GLU A 192 20.76 31.33 46.09
N ALA A 193 19.48 31.01 46.31
CA ALA A 193 18.85 31.09 47.63
C ALA A 193 19.51 30.14 48.64
N GLN A 194 19.84 28.92 48.21
CA GLN A 194 20.56 27.96 49.04
C GLN A 194 21.95 28.48 49.42
N LYS A 195 22.71 29.03 48.46
CA LYS A 195 24.03 29.61 48.73
C LYS A 195 23.98 30.73 49.77
N ARG A 196 23.00 31.65 49.65
CA ARG A 196 22.79 32.71 50.65
C ARG A 196 22.47 32.14 52.04
N THR A 197 21.63 31.11 52.09
CA THR A 197 21.30 30.42 53.35
C THR A 197 22.54 29.78 53.98
N GLU A 198 23.40 29.13 53.18
CA GLU A 198 24.67 28.55 53.66
C GLU A 198 25.62 29.61 54.25
N GLU A 199 25.69 30.79 53.63
CA GLU A 199 26.48 31.93 54.11
C GLU A 199 25.92 32.49 55.44
N GLU A 200 24.61 32.63 55.55
CA GLU A 200 23.93 33.06 56.79
C GLU A 200 24.15 32.06 57.93
N VAL A 201 24.00 30.76 57.67
CA VAL A 201 24.25 29.69 58.65
C VAL A 201 25.71 29.71 59.11
N ARG A 202 26.66 29.93 58.21
CA ARG A 202 28.08 30.05 58.56
C ARG A 202 28.34 31.25 59.46
N THR A 203 27.70 32.38 59.18
CA THR A 203 27.81 33.61 59.98
C THR A 203 27.24 33.37 61.38
N LEU A 204 26.03 32.80 61.46
CA LEU A 204 25.38 32.44 62.73
C LEU A 204 26.26 31.50 63.57
N ALA A 205 26.89 30.50 62.94
CA ALA A 205 27.80 29.58 63.63
C ALA A 205 29.01 30.32 64.24
N GLN A 206 29.55 31.33 63.56
CA GLN A 206 30.65 32.16 64.07
C GLN A 206 30.19 33.04 65.23
N GLU A 207 29.02 33.67 65.12
CA GLU A 207 28.45 34.50 66.19
C GLU A 207 28.11 33.68 67.45
N LEU A 208 27.59 32.45 67.28
CA LEU A 208 27.37 31.52 68.38
C LEU A 208 28.69 31.13 69.08
N LYS A 209 29.77 30.93 68.31
CA LYS A 209 31.09 30.66 68.89
C LYS A 209 31.58 31.84 69.73
N ARG A 210 31.44 33.07 69.22
CA ARG A 210 31.81 34.30 69.94
C ARG A 210 30.98 34.46 71.22
N THR A 211 29.66 34.29 71.13
CA THR A 211 28.75 34.34 72.29
C THR A 211 29.17 33.34 73.38
N ARG A 212 29.57 32.13 73.00
CA ARG A 212 30.09 31.13 73.96
C ARG A 212 31.40 31.56 74.62
N GLN A 213 32.29 32.22 73.89
CA GLN A 213 33.55 32.76 74.43
C GLN A 213 33.26 33.91 75.41
N ASP A 214 32.40 34.85 75.02
CA ASP A 214 32.01 35.99 75.86
C ASP A 214 31.32 35.51 77.15
N LEU A 215 30.44 34.51 77.07
CA LEU A 215 29.81 33.90 78.24
C LEU A 215 30.84 33.20 79.15
N GLY A 216 31.86 32.55 78.58
CA GLY A 216 32.98 31.99 79.32
C GLY A 216 33.79 33.06 80.06
N GLY A 217 34.08 34.18 79.38
CA GLY A 217 34.72 35.36 79.97
C GLY A 217 33.91 35.95 81.12
N LEU A 218 32.60 36.12 80.93
CA LEU A 218 31.70 36.62 81.99
C LEU A 218 31.68 35.70 83.21
N SER A 219 31.65 34.38 82.99
CA SER A 219 31.73 33.39 84.08
C SER A 219 33.03 33.49 84.88
N LEU A 220 34.15 33.82 84.23
CA LEU A 220 35.43 34.08 84.88
C LEU A 220 35.38 35.38 85.69
N SER A 221 34.89 36.47 85.10
CA SER A 221 34.74 37.76 85.78
C SER A 221 33.85 37.66 87.02
N PHE A 222 32.75 36.90 86.96
CA PHE A 222 31.88 36.67 88.11
C PHE A 222 32.59 35.86 89.21
N SER A 223 33.43 34.89 88.83
CA SER A 223 34.25 34.12 89.78
C SER A 223 35.28 35.00 90.49
N TYR A 224 35.95 35.90 89.76
CA TYR A 224 36.88 36.87 90.35
C TYR A 224 36.17 37.89 91.25
N ALA A 225 34.99 38.40 90.83
CA ALA A 225 34.20 39.31 91.65
C ALA A 225 33.77 38.65 92.97
N PHE A 226 33.34 37.38 92.90
CA PHE A 226 32.99 36.60 94.08
C PHE A 226 34.18 36.36 95.02
N GLU A 227 35.36 36.05 94.47
CA GLU A 227 36.57 35.89 95.28
C GLU A 227 37.00 37.23 95.92
N ASN A 228 36.94 38.34 95.18
CA ASN A 228 37.22 39.67 95.71
C ASN A 228 36.33 40.01 96.90
N GLU A 229 35.05 39.62 96.84
CA GLU A 229 34.13 39.80 97.95
C GLU A 229 34.49 38.93 99.15
N ALA A 230 34.86 37.67 98.91
CA ALA A 230 35.36 36.77 99.95
C ALA A 230 36.60 37.34 100.66
N TYR A 231 37.56 37.94 99.93
CA TYR A 231 38.72 38.60 100.56
C TYR A 231 38.34 39.70 101.55
N ARG A 232 37.28 40.47 101.26
CA ARG A 232 36.82 41.55 102.14
C ARG A 232 36.17 41.01 103.42
N MET A 233 35.40 39.94 103.29
CA MET A 233 34.51 39.48 104.36
C MET A 233 35.09 38.35 105.22
N LEU A 234 35.93 37.49 104.65
CA LEU A 234 36.53 36.35 105.35
C LEU A 234 37.27 36.71 106.65
N PRO A 235 38.05 37.80 106.77
CA PRO A 235 38.71 38.13 108.02
C PRO A 235 37.76 38.26 109.22
N GLN A 236 36.54 38.77 109.01
CA GLN A 236 35.53 38.88 110.06
C GLN A 236 34.87 37.53 110.35
N VAL A 237 34.57 36.76 109.30
CA VAL A 237 33.94 35.44 109.45
C VAL A 237 34.87 34.45 110.15
N LEU A 238 36.15 34.41 109.78
CA LEU A 238 37.14 33.49 110.34
C LEU A 238 37.35 33.68 111.85
N LYS A 239 37.18 34.91 112.38
CA LYS A 239 37.16 35.16 113.82
C LYS A 239 36.06 34.38 114.54
N LYS A 240 34.87 34.22 113.93
CA LYS A 240 33.77 33.39 114.47
C LYS A 240 34.16 31.92 114.59
N TYR A 241 35.13 31.46 113.79
CA TYR A 241 35.71 30.11 113.85
C TYR A 241 36.94 30.02 114.78
N GLY A 242 37.23 31.07 115.55
CA GLY A 242 38.39 31.12 116.45
C GLY A 242 39.73 31.22 115.73
N LEU A 243 39.74 31.77 114.51
CA LEU A 243 40.93 32.00 113.70
C LEU A 243 41.21 33.51 113.63
N GLU A 244 42.26 33.94 114.31
CA GLU A 244 42.73 35.33 114.23
C GLU A 244 43.84 35.41 113.19
N LEU A 245 43.59 36.10 112.08
CA LEU A 245 44.59 36.26 111.03
C LEU A 245 45.82 37.02 111.56
N GLU A 246 47.00 36.44 111.41
CA GLU A 246 48.28 37.10 111.72
C GLU A 246 48.74 37.93 110.50
N ASP A 247 48.46 37.45 109.29
CA ASP A 247 48.73 38.12 108.01
C ASP A 247 47.45 38.40 107.20
N LYS A 248 47.55 39.30 106.22
CA LYS A 248 46.47 39.52 105.25
C LYS A 248 46.22 38.25 104.43
N LEU A 249 44.94 37.96 104.17
CA LEU A 249 44.55 36.91 103.25
C LEU A 249 44.94 37.31 101.82
N ILE A 250 45.75 36.48 101.17
CA ILE A 250 46.29 36.74 99.83
C ILE A 250 46.11 35.54 98.91
N ARG A 251 46.13 35.81 97.60
CA ARG A 251 46.33 34.78 96.58
C ARG A 251 47.82 34.46 96.52
N LYS A 252 48.18 33.18 96.58
CA LYS A 252 49.58 32.77 96.55
C LYS A 252 49.79 31.52 95.72
N GLU A 253 50.78 31.55 94.84
CA GLU A 253 51.27 30.35 94.17
C GLU A 253 52.23 29.60 95.09
N VAL A 254 51.99 28.30 95.27
CA VAL A 254 52.83 27.42 96.09
C VAL A 254 53.04 26.11 95.33
N ALA A 255 54.30 25.79 95.04
CA ALA A 255 54.69 24.58 94.30
C ALA A 255 53.89 24.33 93.00
N GLY A 256 53.62 25.40 92.23
CA GLY A 256 52.88 25.36 90.96
C GLY A 256 51.35 25.30 91.09
N GLU A 257 50.81 25.35 92.32
CA GLU A 257 49.38 25.46 92.58
C GLU A 257 49.01 26.86 93.06
N GLU A 258 48.03 27.49 92.41
CA GLU A 258 47.48 28.78 92.82
C GLU A 258 46.49 28.60 93.96
N ILE A 259 46.76 29.16 95.13
CA ILE A 259 45.87 29.09 96.29
C ILE A 259 45.02 30.35 96.34
N ASN A 260 43.70 30.19 96.27
CA ASN A 260 42.76 31.31 96.25
C ASN A 260 42.70 32.06 97.57
N PHE A 261 42.91 31.41 98.70
CA PHE A 261 43.03 32.09 99.99
C PHE A 261 44.17 31.50 100.82
N PHE A 262 45.21 32.28 101.05
CA PHE A 262 46.35 31.87 101.86
C PHE A 262 46.65 32.92 102.94
N ALA A 263 46.75 32.48 104.19
CA ALA A 263 47.16 33.32 105.33
C ALA A 263 47.69 32.46 106.46
N THR A 264 48.46 33.09 107.35
CA THR A 264 48.75 32.57 108.69
C THR A 264 47.69 33.08 109.66
N ALA A 265 47.28 32.23 110.60
CA ALA A 265 46.31 32.59 111.63
C ALA A 265 46.69 31.92 112.95
N ARG A 266 46.23 32.51 114.06
CA ARG A 266 46.33 31.90 115.38
C ARG A 266 45.04 31.18 115.72
N LYS A 267 45.15 29.92 116.13
CA LYS A 267 44.05 29.10 116.65
C LYS A 267 44.46 28.50 117.98
N ASN A 268 43.74 28.83 119.06
CA ASN A 268 44.03 28.32 120.42
C ASN A 268 45.52 28.47 120.82
N GLY A 269 46.13 29.61 120.49
CA GLY A 269 47.53 29.91 120.79
C GLY A 269 48.59 29.27 119.87
N LYS A 270 48.20 28.49 118.86
CA LYS A 270 49.11 27.90 117.85
C LYS A 270 48.96 28.57 116.48
N THR A 271 50.06 28.77 115.77
CA THR A 271 50.05 29.24 114.38
C THR A 271 49.56 28.12 113.46
N VAL A 272 48.58 28.45 112.62
CA VAL A 272 47.98 27.58 111.60
C VAL A 272 47.98 28.29 110.24
N TYR A 273 48.00 27.52 109.17
CA TYR A 273 47.95 28.02 107.80
C TYR A 273 46.56 27.82 107.23
N ILE A 274 45.94 28.89 106.76
CA ILE A 274 44.68 28.82 106.02
C ILE A 274 45.02 28.53 104.56
N VAL A 275 44.40 27.47 104.03
CA VAL A 275 44.49 27.12 102.62
C VAL A 275 43.07 27.03 102.11
N GLY A 276 42.71 27.94 101.21
CA GLY A 276 41.35 28.10 100.75
C GLY A 276 41.15 28.03 99.24
N GLU A 277 39.96 27.57 98.88
CA GLU A 277 39.45 27.45 97.52
C GLU A 277 38.13 28.23 97.37
N THR A 278 37.88 28.81 96.20
CA THR A 278 36.63 29.48 95.89
C THR A 278 35.81 28.69 94.91
N LYS A 279 34.52 28.50 95.18
CA LYS A 279 33.59 27.89 94.24
C LYS A 279 32.22 28.53 94.31
N LEU A 280 31.72 29.10 93.22
CA LEU A 280 30.38 29.74 93.20
C LEU A 280 29.27 28.83 93.74
N ARG A 281 29.26 27.55 93.39
CA ARG A 281 28.25 26.59 93.89
C ARG A 281 28.87 25.23 94.20
N LEU A 282 28.62 24.71 95.40
CA LEU A 282 28.98 23.37 95.85
C LEU A 282 27.77 22.43 95.71
N ASP A 283 27.72 21.63 94.63
CA ASP A 283 26.67 20.65 94.40
C ASP A 283 27.19 19.31 93.81
N ASP A 284 26.35 18.28 93.84
CA ASP A 284 26.68 16.89 93.47
C ASP A 284 26.75 16.62 91.95
N THR A 285 27.00 17.62 91.09
CA THR A 285 27.11 17.37 89.65
C THR A 285 28.49 16.83 89.26
N LYS A 286 28.56 15.80 88.39
CA LYS A 286 29.80 15.09 87.99
C LYS A 286 30.95 15.96 87.45
N LYS A 287 30.69 17.21 87.03
CA LYS A 287 31.71 18.19 86.60
C LYS A 287 32.23 19.10 87.75
N ARG A 288 31.64 19.01 88.95
CA ARG A 288 31.90 19.91 90.10
C ARG A 288 32.47 19.22 91.34
N ASP A 289 32.58 17.89 91.34
CA ASP A 289 33.27 17.06 92.36
C ASP A 289 34.79 17.31 92.47
N ASP A 290 35.33 18.28 91.74
CA ASP A 290 36.75 18.59 91.70
C ASP A 290 37.20 19.55 92.82
N VAL A 291 36.30 20.30 93.45
CA VAL A 291 36.68 21.34 94.43
C VAL A 291 37.41 20.77 95.65
N PHE A 292 36.98 19.62 96.18
CA PHE A 292 37.66 18.97 97.30
C PHE A 292 39.02 18.41 96.89
N LYS A 293 39.14 17.87 95.66
CA LYS A 293 40.41 17.35 95.13
C LYS A 293 41.40 18.48 94.85
N GLN A 294 40.93 19.59 94.30
CA GLN A 294 41.70 20.81 94.07
C GLN A 294 42.22 21.35 95.40
N LEU A 295 41.35 21.45 96.41
CA LEU A 295 41.76 21.89 97.74
C LEU A 295 42.79 20.94 98.37
N GLU A 296 42.59 19.62 98.28
CA GLU A 296 43.57 18.62 98.75
C GLU A 296 44.93 18.76 98.04
N LYS A 297 44.93 19.03 96.73
CA LYS A 297 46.14 19.28 95.95
C LYS A 297 46.87 20.53 96.43
N LYS A 298 46.13 21.62 96.68
CA LYS A 298 46.65 22.88 97.23
C LYS A 298 47.22 22.70 98.64
N ILE A 299 46.53 21.99 99.52
CA ILE A 299 47.01 21.65 100.87
C ILE A 299 48.32 20.85 100.78
N SER A 300 48.38 19.87 99.88
CA SER A 300 49.58 19.05 99.66
C SER A 300 50.76 19.90 99.18
N ALA A 301 50.50 20.86 98.28
CA ALA A 301 51.51 21.81 97.82
C ALA A 301 52.07 22.68 98.96
N VAL A 302 51.20 23.18 99.85
CA VAL A 302 51.62 23.92 101.05
C VAL A 302 52.46 23.07 101.98
N LYS A 303 52.04 21.84 102.30
CA LYS A 303 52.83 20.95 103.17
C LYS A 303 54.22 20.64 102.61
N LYS A 304 54.34 20.50 101.28
CA LYS A 304 55.64 20.28 100.63
C LYS A 304 56.62 21.44 100.84
N VAL A 305 56.12 22.68 100.84
CA VAL A 305 56.96 23.89 100.93
C VAL A 305 57.20 24.31 102.38
N TYR A 306 56.18 24.23 103.24
CA TYR A 306 56.25 24.72 104.63
C TYR A 306 56.47 23.62 105.66
N GLY A 307 56.52 22.35 105.26
CA GLY A 307 56.68 21.20 106.15
C GLY A 307 55.37 20.72 106.78
N ASP A 308 55.45 20.02 107.91
CA ASP A 308 54.28 19.51 108.62
C ASP A 308 53.60 20.61 109.46
N VAL A 309 53.11 21.64 108.77
CA VAL A 309 52.36 22.74 109.36
C VAL A 309 50.89 22.36 109.55
N GLN A 310 50.29 22.89 110.62
CA GLN A 310 48.86 22.72 110.86
C GLN A 310 48.07 23.56 109.85
N ILE A 311 47.27 22.90 109.00
CA ILE A 311 46.46 23.56 107.97
C ILE A 311 44.99 23.58 108.37
N VAL A 312 44.36 24.72 108.15
CA VAL A 312 42.91 24.88 108.22
C VAL A 312 42.38 25.00 106.79
N PRO A 313 41.73 23.93 106.28
CA PRO A 313 41.17 23.95 104.94
C PRO A 313 39.88 24.78 104.90
N LEU A 314 39.79 25.65 103.90
CA LEU A 314 38.69 26.60 103.72
C LEU A 314 38.07 26.44 102.31
N ILE A 315 36.75 26.44 102.22
CA ILE A 315 36.05 26.62 100.95
C ILE A 315 35.09 27.78 101.10
N VAL A 316 35.13 28.69 100.14
CA VAL A 316 34.14 29.78 100.05
C VAL A 316 33.21 29.55 98.89
N THR A 317 31.91 29.62 99.15
CA THR A 317 30.89 29.39 98.14
C THR A 317 29.72 30.34 98.27
N HIS A 318 28.97 30.58 97.20
CA HIS A 318 27.70 31.30 97.32
C HIS A 318 26.62 30.38 97.91
N PHE A 319 26.63 29.10 97.53
CA PHE A 319 25.65 28.12 98.00
C PHE A 319 26.23 26.71 98.02
N ALA A 320 26.02 25.99 99.11
CA ALA A 320 26.32 24.57 99.25
C ALA A 320 25.06 23.73 99.48
N LYS A 321 24.98 22.58 98.81
CA LYS A 321 24.01 21.54 99.17
C LYS A 321 24.38 20.91 100.51
N GLU A 322 23.37 20.50 101.27
CA GLU A 322 23.51 19.83 102.57
C GLU A 322 24.43 18.59 102.51
N SER A 323 24.34 17.80 101.44
CA SER A 323 25.23 16.66 101.17
C SER A 323 26.72 17.06 101.14
N MET A 324 27.03 18.21 100.54
CA MET A 324 28.38 18.73 100.40
C MET A 324 28.89 19.37 101.69
N LEU A 325 28.02 20.03 102.45
CA LEU A 325 28.35 20.54 103.78
C LEU A 325 28.73 19.40 104.74
N LYS A 326 27.96 18.29 104.72
CA LYS A 326 28.27 17.09 105.50
C LYS A 326 29.64 16.50 105.13
N LYS A 327 29.90 16.31 103.83
CA LYS A 327 31.21 15.83 103.34
C LYS A 327 32.37 16.74 103.74
N ALA A 328 32.18 18.06 103.63
CA ALA A 328 33.20 19.04 104.01
C ALA A 328 33.49 18.97 105.51
N LYS A 329 32.44 18.86 106.33
CA LYS A 329 32.55 18.72 107.79
C LYS A 329 33.28 17.44 108.18
N GLU A 330 32.98 16.31 107.54
CA GLU A 330 33.69 15.03 107.75
C GLU A 330 35.19 15.14 107.44
N LYS A 331 35.56 15.96 106.45
CA LYS A 331 36.96 16.24 106.08
C LYS A 331 37.62 17.35 106.90
N GLY A 332 36.91 17.92 107.89
CA GLY A 332 37.41 19.04 108.71
C GLY A 332 37.57 20.36 107.93
N ILE A 333 36.87 20.51 106.80
CA ILE A 333 36.90 21.69 105.95
C ILE A 333 35.87 22.70 106.43
N ILE A 334 36.33 23.94 106.66
CA ILE A 334 35.44 25.06 106.93
C ILE A 334 34.82 25.47 105.59
N VAL A 335 33.50 25.41 105.49
CA VAL A 335 32.76 25.98 104.36
C VAL A 335 32.14 27.27 104.82
N VAL A 336 32.47 28.37 104.15
CA VAL A 336 31.83 29.67 104.36
C VAL A 336 30.94 29.96 103.18
N GLN A 337 29.66 30.18 103.45
CA GLN A 337 28.72 30.62 102.43
C GLN A 337 28.61 32.15 102.40
N SER A 338 28.44 32.74 101.23
CA SER A 338 28.52 34.20 101.08
C SER A 338 27.41 35.00 101.73
N PHE A 339 26.37 34.34 102.23
CA PHE A 339 25.30 34.96 103.00
C PHE A 339 25.51 34.84 104.53
N GLU A 340 26.64 34.25 104.97
CA GLU A 340 27.02 34.14 106.38
C GLU A 340 27.79 35.39 106.89
N TRP A 341 28.07 36.33 105.98
CA TRP A 341 28.75 37.59 106.24
C TRP A 341 27.89 38.82 105.95
#